data_AF-A0A6N8BAW7-F1
#
_entry.id   AF-A0A6N8BAW7-F1
#
_cell.length_a   1.000
_cell.length_b   1.000
_cell.length_c   1.000
_cell.angle_alpha   90.00
_cell.angle_beta   90.00
_cell.angle_gamma   90.00
#
_symmetry.space_group_name_H-M   'P 1'
#
loop_
_entity.id
_entity.type
_entity.pdbx_description
1 polymer ?
#
loop_
_entity_poly.entity_id
_entity_poly.type
_entity_poly.pdbx_seq_one_letter_code
_entity_poly.pdbx_strand_id
1 'polypeptide(L)' 'MKFTDMDMLQDYEKDARMAVIAYNLIKTEIVDSDLRKLVGDIGIAASKSQEKFADLIIRKGDRP' A
#
# COMPACT_ATOMS: atom_id res chain seq x y z
N MET A 1 6.96 19.94 15.84
CA MET A 1 7.37 18.76 15.04
C MET A 1 7.43 19.20 13.59
N LYS A 2 8.51 18.92 12.85
CA LYS A 2 8.61 19.26 11.42
C LYS A 2 8.38 17.96 10.65
N PHE A 3 7.34 17.88 9.84
CA PHE A 3 7.11 16.73 8.96
C PHE A 3 8.19 16.73 7.87
N THR A 4 8.99 15.67 7.82
CA THR A 4 10.04 15.50 6.81
C THR A 4 9.51 14.70 5.63
N ASP A 5 10.21 14.77 4.49
CA ASP A 5 9.94 13.92 3.34
C ASP A 5 9.98 12.43 3.71
N MET A 6 10.85 12.03 4.65
CA MET A 6 10.94 10.64 5.10
C MET A 6 9.72 10.25 5.94
N ASP A 7 9.24 11.12 6.82
CA ASP A 7 8.01 10.87 7.58
C ASP A 7 6.82 10.69 6.63
N MET A 8 6.70 11.56 5.61
CA MET A 8 5.64 11.46 4.60
C MET A 8 5.72 10.14 3.81
N LEU A 9 6.92 9.73 3.39
CA LEU A 9 7.10 8.47 2.66
C LEU A 9 6.73 7.26 3.52
N GLN A 10 7.12 7.25 4.80
CA GLN A 10 6.79 6.18 5.74
C GLN A 10 5.30 6.11 6.02
N ASP A 11 4.63 7.25 6.20
CA ASP A 11 3.17 7.30 6.36
C ASP A 11 2.46 6.78 5.11
N TYR A 12 2.91 7.17 3.91
CA TYR A 12 2.33 6.68 2.67
C TYR A 12 2.52 5.16 2.50
N GLU A 13 3.71 4.63 2.75
CA GLU A 13 3.98 3.18 2.71
C GLU A 13 3.02 2.43 3.64
N LYS A 14 2.88 2.93 4.87
CA LYS A 14 1.99 2.36 5.88
C LYS A 14 0.53 2.37 5.43
N ASP A 15 0.05 3.48 4.88
CA ASP A 15 -1.33 3.59 4.41
C ASP A 15 -1.60 2.65 3.21
N ALA A 16 -0.64 2.55 2.28
CA ALA A 16 -0.73 1.61 1.16
C ALA A 16 -0.74 0.15 1.65
N ARG A 17 0.09 -0.19 2.64
CA ARG A 17 0.10 -1.51 3.28
C ARG A 17 -1.21 -1.82 3.98
N MET A 18 -1.80 -0.86 4.70
CA MET A 18 -3.10 -1.01 5.33
C MET A 18 -4.22 -1.20 4.30
N ALA A 19 -4.17 -0.49 3.18
CA ALA A 19 -5.11 -0.67 2.07
C ALA A 19 -5.02 -2.09 1.47
N VAL A 20 -3.82 -2.64 1.27
CA VAL A 20 -3.64 -4.03 0.81
C VAL A 20 -4.35 -5.02 1.73
N ILE A 21 -4.15 -4.88 3.05
CA ILE A 21 -4.77 -5.75 4.05
C ILE A 21 -6.30 -5.62 3.98
N ALA A 22 -6.81 -4.38 3.96
CA ALA A 22 -8.24 -4.11 3.92
C ALA A 22 -8.91 -4.68 2.66
N TYR A 23 -8.36 -4.43 1.47
CA TYR A 23 -8.94 -4.94 0.23
C TYR A 23 -8.88 -6.47 0.14
N ASN A 24 -7.81 -7.09 0.64
CA ASN A 24 -7.75 -8.54 0.71
C ASN A 24 -8.80 -9.13 1.66
N LEU A 25 -9.06 -8.50 2.80
CA LEU A 25 -10.11 -8.92 3.72
C LEU A 25 -11.49 -8.76 3.09
N ILE A 26 -11.80 -7.57 2.56
CA ILE A 26 -13.08 -7.27 1.90
C ILE A 26 -13.36 -8.25 0.76
N LYS A 27 -12.34 -8.58 -0.05
CA LYS A 27 -12.46 -9.57 -1.14
C LYS A 27 -13.00 -10.91 -0.67
N THR A 28 -12.66 -11.35 0.55
CA THR A 28 -13.13 -12.65 1.09
C THR A 28 -14.61 -12.66 1.42
N GLU A 29 -15.20 -11.50 1.65
CA GLU A 29 -16.62 -11.36 2.04
C GLU A 29 -17.54 -11.07 0.85
N ILE A 30 -16.98 -10.71 -0.31
CA ILE A 30 -17.77 -10.40 -1.51
C ILE A 30 -18.20 -11.69 -2.21
N VAL A 31 -19.51 -11.87 -2.41
CA VAL A 31 -20.11 -12.99 -3.16
C VAL A 31 -20.07 -12.78 -4.68
N ASP A 32 -20.40 -11.56 -5.13
CA ASP A 32 -20.43 -11.19 -6.54
C ASP A 32 -19.05 -11.30 -7.19
N SER A 33 -18.96 -12.00 -8.33
CA SER A 33 -17.67 -12.33 -8.94
C SER A 33 -16.95 -11.12 -9.53
N ASP A 34 -17.69 -10.18 -10.11
CA ASP A 34 -17.12 -9.00 -10.77
C ASP A 34 -16.61 -8.02 -9.71
N LEU A 35 -17.38 -7.82 -8.64
CA LEU A 35 -16.97 -7.00 -7.51
C LEU A 35 -15.77 -7.62 -6.77
N ARG A 36 -15.75 -8.95 -6.59
CA ARG A 36 -14.60 -9.64 -6.00
C ARG A 36 -13.34 -9.43 -6.83
N LYS A 37 -13.46 -9.51 -8.15
CA LYS A 37 -12.35 -9.26 -9.08
C LYS A 37 -11.86 -7.81 -8.98
N LEU A 38 -12.79 -6.85 -9.03
CA LEU A 38 -12.48 -5.42 -8.91
C LEU A 38 -11.70 -5.12 -7.62
N VAL A 39 -12.19 -5.60 -6.47
CA VAL A 39 -11.52 -5.39 -5.19
C VAL A 39 -10.16 -6.10 -5.13
N GLY A 40 -10.04 -7.27 -5.76
CA GLY A 40 -8.76 -7.95 -5.95
C GLY A 40 -7.76 -7.10 -6.74
N ASP A 41 -8.18 -6.51 -7.86
CA ASP A 41 -7.33 -5.66 -8.71
C ASP A 41 -6.89 -4.39 -7.95
N ILE A 42 -7.77 -3.80 -7.15
CA ILE A 42 -7.42 -2.65 -6.28
C ILE A 42 -6.39 -3.07 -5.23
N GLY A 43 -6.56 -4.22 -4.58
CA GLY A 43 -5.58 -4.74 -3.62
C GLY A 43 -4.19 -4.97 -4.25
N ILE A 44 -4.14 -5.46 -5.49
CA ILE A 44 -2.89 -5.62 -6.25
C ILE A 44 -2.27 -4.25 -6.56
N ALA A 45 -3.06 -3.26 -6.97
CA ALA A 45 -2.58 -1.91 -7.23
C ALA A 45 -2.00 -1.24 -5.97
N ALA A 46 -2.67 -1.40 -4.82
CA ALA A 46 -2.19 -0.93 -3.53
C ALA A 46 -0.85 -1.59 -3.15
N SER A 47 -0.71 -2.90 -3.40
CA SER A 47 0.53 -3.63 -3.13
C SER A 47 1.69 -3.14 -3.97
N LYS A 48 1.47 -2.89 -5.27
CA LYS A 48 2.47 -2.28 -6.16
C LYS A 48 2.84 -0.86 -5.72
N SER A 49 1.88 -0.11 -5.16
CA SER A 49 2.16 1.21 -4.61
C SER A 49 3.05 1.10 -3.37
N GLN A 50 2.67 0.25 -2.41
CA GLN A 50 3.45 -0.01 -1.20
C GLN A 50 4.90 -0.39 -1.51
N GLU A 51 5.13 -1.32 -2.43
CA GLU A 51 6.46 -1.75 -2.87
C GLU A 51 7.33 -0.59 -3.38
N LYS A 52 6.77 0.28 -4.24
CA LYS A 52 7.51 1.44 -4.77
C LYS A 52 7.97 2.41 -3.69
N PHE A 53 7.14 2.64 -2.68
CA PHE A 53 7.48 3.55 -1.59
C PHE A 53 8.45 2.90 -0.61
N ALA A 54 8.32 1.61 -0.32
CA ALA A 54 9.31 0.86 0.44
C ALA A 54 10.70 0.91 -0.23
N ASP A 55 10.77 0.67 -1.53
CA ASP A 55 12.01 0.77 -2.30
C ASP A 55 12.62 2.18 -2.26
N LEU A 56 11.77 3.21 -2.36
CA LEU A 56 12.23 4.60 -2.30
C LEU A 56 12.77 4.98 -0.91
N ILE A 57 12.10 4.53 0.15
CA ILE A 57 12.54 4.72 1.54
C ILE A 57 13.91 4.07 1.74
N ILE A 58 14.08 2.82 1.29
CA ILE A 58 15.37 2.11 1.37
C ILE A 58 16.44 2.91 0.64
N ARG A 59 16.23 3.29 -0.62
CA ARG A 59 17.21 4.06 -1.42
C ARG A 59 17.56 5.42 -0.81
N LYS A 60 16.63 6.08 -0.13
CA LYS A 60 16.87 7.38 0.53
C LYS A 60 17.54 7.23 1.90
N GLY A 61 17.24 6.17 2.64
CA GLY A 61 17.83 5.86 3.95
C GLY A 61 19.20 5.18 3.89
N ASP A 62 19.53 4.54 2.77
CA ASP A 62 20.76 3.76 2.56
C ASP A 62 21.94 4.60 2.01
N ARG A 63 22.04 5.88 2.38
CA ARG A 63 23.25 6.66 2.11
C ARG A 63 24.05 6.85 3.40
N PRO A 64 25.26 6.25 3.52
CA PRO A 64 26.21 6.63 4.56
C PRO A 64 26.66 8.09 4.42
#